data_AF-A0A348XM54-F1
#
_entry.id   AF-A0A348XM54-F1
#
_cell.length_a   1.000
_cell.length_b   1.000
_cell.length_c   1.000
_cell.angle_alpha   90.00
_cell.angle_beta   90.00
_cell.angle_gamma   90.00
#
_symmetry.space_group_name_H-M   'P 1'
#
loop_
_entity.id
_entity.type
_entity.pdbx_description
1 polymer ?
#
loop_
_entity_poly.entity_id
_entity_poly.type
_entity_poly.pdbx_seq_one_letter_code
_entity_poly.pdbx_strand_id
1 'polypeptide(L)'
;MSKPQRPELLARGTAGLITFALIAYALLAGFWISHPVAWAAAAVFQIIWLFALAGWRHNFLERAMRDEDNDRRRIKREYDREDLFHDRDDRIAGALYEGYLKYGVRIFCVFVGLLLGIVVIFWLRDLGPHSNAATQSPVPIAGFAGFVAVLCILGGSFMNGVSREAGCRWMRPIAQMSFLAAFFNFLLAAAMLAEMQEKLGWSKAAGILALAILALIAIELLVSPLLDFYRPRIPGEAVTPLYESRPLSFVTQPGSIAENIAAALDYQFGVKVSDTWVYSIVVRGCVPLVALSLAILYVLGCFVGVGAHEIGIRETYSLGGTSKRELVESGLHVKLPWPFQVIRRVPAHQVQTIDVGLEKKAKANEGMPEDEDPYLDTTQGRVITWDKRHEALEGYFLLASDEEEVGEDSRLVPVTALQVHIPIHFRVGKTEADVLAYAYNYDDPRVPLAGVCQRELVRFFASSSFNDVVGRGRTVTATKLTRRISEAVAAVKPPLGV
;
A
#
# COMPACT_ATOMS: atom_id res chain seq x y z
N MET A 1 51.35 26.07 14.03
CA MET A 1 51.13 26.35 12.60
C MET A 1 49.64 26.45 12.33
N SER A 2 49.24 27.50 11.63
CA SER A 2 47.88 28.01 11.49
C SER A 2 47.09 27.35 10.36
N LYS A 3 45.86 26.91 10.69
CA LYS A 3 44.58 27.05 9.96
C LYS A 3 43.68 25.81 10.09
N PRO A 4 42.70 25.83 11.01
CA PRO A 4 41.40 25.21 10.81
C PRO A 4 40.36 26.27 10.43
N GLN A 5 40.71 27.26 9.59
CA GLN A 5 39.79 28.33 9.16
C GLN A 5 38.77 27.86 8.10
N ARG A 6 39.04 26.77 7.36
CA ARG A 6 38.18 26.26 6.27
C ARG A 6 36.80 25.77 6.70
N PRO A 7 36.63 24.92 7.75
CA PRO A 7 35.33 24.34 8.07
C PRO A 7 34.30 25.37 8.57
N GLU A 8 34.72 26.44 9.26
CA GLU A 8 33.78 27.47 9.72
C GLU A 8 33.41 28.51 8.68
N LEU A 9 34.32 28.88 7.77
CA LEU A 9 33.95 29.73 6.65
C LEU A 9 32.91 29.01 5.78
N LEU A 10 33.08 27.70 5.61
CA LEU A 10 32.09 26.83 4.98
C LEU A 10 30.81 26.72 5.82
N ALA A 11 30.89 26.60 7.16
CA ALA A 11 29.73 26.55 8.03
C ALA A 11 28.90 27.84 8.03
N ARG A 12 29.57 29.01 8.13
CA ARG A 12 28.94 30.33 8.10
C ARG A 12 28.41 30.66 6.71
N GLY A 13 29.14 30.28 5.66
CA GLY A 13 28.73 30.45 4.27
C GLY A 13 27.51 29.58 3.93
N THR A 14 27.51 28.31 4.32
CA THR A 14 26.36 27.40 4.12
C THR A 14 25.16 27.81 4.96
N ALA A 15 25.34 28.13 6.25
CA ALA A 15 24.26 28.65 7.08
C ALA A 15 23.70 29.96 6.53
N GLY A 16 24.54 30.90 6.07
CA GLY A 16 24.10 32.14 5.43
C GLY A 16 23.31 31.91 4.13
N LEU A 17 23.80 31.04 3.25
CA LEU A 17 23.12 30.64 2.01
C LEU A 17 21.77 29.97 2.27
N ILE A 18 21.71 29.09 3.27
CA ILE A 18 20.49 28.39 3.66
C ILE A 18 19.50 29.37 4.31
N THR A 19 19.97 30.30 5.13
CA THR A 19 19.13 31.34 5.74
C THR A 19 18.56 32.28 4.69
N PHE A 20 19.35 32.63 3.67
CA PHE A 20 18.88 33.40 2.51
C PHE A 20 17.84 32.61 1.69
N ALA A 21 18.08 31.33 1.43
CA ALA A 21 17.13 30.46 0.74
C ALA A 21 15.81 30.29 1.51
N LEU A 22 15.87 30.24 2.84
CA LEU A 22 14.73 30.22 3.74
C LEU A 22 13.90 31.50 3.73
N ILE A 23 14.57 32.65 3.79
CA ILE A 23 13.90 33.95 3.73
C ILE A 23 13.27 34.13 2.35
N ALA A 24 13.96 33.73 1.27
CA ALA A 24 13.40 33.73 -0.08
C ALA A 24 12.19 32.79 -0.20
N TYR A 25 12.27 31.58 0.36
CA TYR A 25 11.17 30.61 0.33
C TYR A 25 9.99 31.05 1.20
N ALA A 26 10.23 31.64 2.37
CA ALA A 26 9.19 32.18 3.26
C ALA A 26 8.48 33.41 2.66
N LEU A 27 9.22 34.30 1.99
CA LEU A 27 8.67 35.45 1.28
C LEU A 27 7.86 35.04 0.03
N LEU A 28 8.25 33.96 -0.65
CA LEU A 28 7.53 33.45 -1.83
C LEU A 28 6.33 32.56 -1.47
N ALA A 29 6.46 31.70 -0.45
CA ALA A 29 5.38 30.84 0.03
C ALA A 29 4.24 31.65 0.66
N GLY A 30 4.56 32.74 1.38
CA GLY A 30 3.57 33.62 2.00
C GLY A 30 2.72 34.46 1.02
N PHE A 31 3.18 34.64 -0.23
CA PHE A 31 2.47 35.47 -1.22
C PHE A 31 1.83 34.67 -2.38
N TRP A 32 2.29 33.45 -2.67
CA TRP A 32 1.90 32.73 -3.90
C TRP A 32 1.49 31.25 -3.75
N ILE A 33 1.79 30.56 -2.64
CA ILE A 33 1.66 29.09 -2.59
C ILE A 33 0.76 28.61 -1.45
N SER A 34 -0.54 28.53 -1.71
CA SER A 34 -1.54 27.93 -0.83
C SER A 34 -1.65 26.41 -0.99
N HIS A 35 -0.56 25.72 -1.38
CA HIS A 35 -0.57 24.27 -1.61
C HIS A 35 0.10 23.53 -0.44
N PRO A 36 -0.47 22.41 0.04
CA PRO A 36 0.10 21.69 1.17
C PRO A 36 1.58 21.37 0.94
N VAL A 37 1.94 20.71 -0.16
CA VAL A 37 3.32 20.24 -0.39
C VAL A 37 4.39 21.37 -0.29
N ALA A 38 4.00 22.63 -0.52
CA ALA A 38 4.91 23.77 -0.33
C ALA A 38 5.17 24.10 1.15
N TRP A 39 4.17 24.01 2.01
CA TRP A 39 4.36 24.12 3.46
C TRP A 39 5.20 22.97 4.02
N ALA A 40 5.04 21.75 3.47
CA ALA A 40 5.91 20.62 3.84
C ALA A 40 7.37 20.91 3.47
N ALA A 41 7.62 21.45 2.27
CA ALA A 41 8.95 21.90 1.88
C ALA A 41 9.48 23.05 2.76
N ALA A 42 8.63 24.03 3.11
CA ALA A 42 8.99 25.12 4.03
C ALA A 42 9.39 24.61 5.41
N ALA A 43 8.65 23.64 5.97
CA ALA A 43 8.98 23.00 7.23
C ALA A 43 10.35 22.31 7.16
N VAL A 44 10.66 21.60 6.06
CA VAL A 44 11.99 21.00 5.88
C VAL A 44 13.08 22.05 5.83
N PHE A 45 12.88 23.18 5.15
CA PHE A 45 13.85 24.26 5.16
C PHE A 45 14.09 24.79 6.59
N GLN A 46 13.05 24.96 7.41
CA GLN A 46 13.21 25.41 8.80
C GLN A 46 14.03 24.41 9.63
N ILE A 47 13.88 23.11 9.37
CA ILE A 47 14.71 22.07 9.99
C ILE A 47 16.17 22.22 9.55
N ILE A 48 16.44 22.37 8.24
CA ILE A 48 17.80 22.57 7.72
C ILE A 48 18.47 23.74 8.44
N TRP A 49 17.72 24.82 8.72
CA TRP A 49 18.20 25.96 9.50
C TRP A 49 18.57 25.60 10.94
N LEU A 50 17.68 24.90 11.65
CA LEU A 50 17.91 24.50 13.03
C LEU A 50 19.13 23.57 13.12
N PHE A 51 19.26 22.63 12.18
CA PHE A 51 20.43 21.75 12.10
C PHE A 51 21.72 22.52 11.77
N ALA A 52 21.65 23.55 10.92
CA ALA A 52 22.78 24.44 10.65
C ALA A 52 23.18 25.25 11.90
N LEU A 53 22.21 25.75 12.68
CA LEU A 53 22.46 26.46 13.94
C LEU A 53 23.09 25.54 14.99
N ALA A 54 22.59 24.31 15.12
CA ALA A 54 23.18 23.30 15.99
C ALA A 54 24.60 22.92 15.56
N GLY A 55 24.83 22.73 14.25
CA GLY A 55 26.16 22.51 13.69
C GLY A 55 27.14 23.65 13.94
N TRP A 56 26.68 24.90 13.83
CA TRP A 56 27.46 26.09 14.18
C TRP A 56 27.82 26.10 15.68
N ARG A 57 26.85 25.83 16.56
CA ARG A 57 27.07 25.75 18.01
C ARG A 57 28.07 24.65 18.37
N HIS A 58 28.00 23.50 17.70
CA HIS A 58 28.93 22.39 17.86
C HIS A 58 30.37 22.81 17.50
N ASN A 59 30.58 23.39 16.32
CA ASN A 59 31.91 23.85 15.89
C ASN A 59 32.50 24.92 16.82
N PHE A 60 31.66 25.83 17.32
CA PHE A 60 32.09 26.86 18.27
C PHE A 60 32.62 26.24 19.57
N LEU A 61 31.94 25.23 20.10
CA LEU A 61 32.39 24.50 21.30
C LEU A 61 33.62 23.64 21.04
N GLU A 62 33.67 22.96 19.89
CA GLU A 62 34.82 22.13 19.50
C GLU A 62 36.09 22.98 19.40
N ARG A 63 35.97 24.22 18.89
CA ARG A 63 37.08 25.16 18.87
C ARG A 63 37.49 25.67 20.22
N ALA A 64 36.53 26.08 21.06
CA ALA A 64 36.83 26.51 22.41
C ALA A 64 37.60 25.42 23.18
N MET A 65 37.20 24.15 23.02
CA MET A 65 37.92 23.00 23.58
C MET A 65 39.32 22.81 22.97
N ARG A 66 39.45 22.89 21.64
CA ARG A 66 40.76 22.77 20.97
C ARG A 66 41.74 23.87 21.35
N ASP A 67 41.26 25.10 21.49
CA ASP A 67 42.08 26.25 21.86
C ASP A 67 42.55 26.11 23.31
N GLU A 68 41.66 25.71 24.22
CA GLU A 68 42.00 25.40 25.62
C GLU A 68 43.03 24.26 25.74
N ASP A 69 42.86 23.16 24.99
CA ASP A 69 43.82 22.06 24.96
C ASP A 69 45.17 22.47 24.33
N ASN A 70 45.16 23.36 23.34
CA ASN A 70 46.38 23.89 22.72
C ASN A 70 47.15 24.81 23.66
N ASP A 71 46.46 25.70 24.37
CA ASP A 71 47.07 26.60 25.36
C ASP A 71 47.66 25.79 26.51
N ARG A 72 46.98 24.74 26.96
CA ARG A 72 47.53 23.81 27.96
C ARG A 72 48.79 23.10 27.45
N ARG A 73 48.81 22.65 26.20
CA ARG A 73 50.00 22.04 25.57
C ARG A 73 51.15 23.04 25.36
N ARG A 74 50.86 24.34 25.27
CA ARG A 74 51.88 25.39 25.24
C ARG A 74 52.44 25.62 26.64
N ILE A 75 51.58 25.82 27.63
CA ILE A 75 51.97 25.99 29.04
C ILE A 75 52.82 24.81 29.52
N LYS A 76 52.41 23.57 29.23
CA LYS A 76 53.21 22.35 29.53
C LYS A 76 54.57 22.29 28.85
N ARG A 77 54.74 22.95 27.69
CA ARG A 77 56.02 22.97 26.96
C ARG A 77 56.93 24.11 27.39
N GLU A 78 56.36 25.20 27.89
CA GLU A 78 57.06 26.44 28.22
C GLU A 78 57.43 26.51 29.71
N TYR A 79 56.63 25.86 30.58
CA TYR A 79 56.90 25.71 32.00
C TYR A 79 57.03 24.22 32.35
N ASP A 80 58.27 23.73 32.46
CA ASP A 80 58.63 22.39 32.94
C ASP A 80 58.55 22.29 34.48
N ARG A 81 57.56 22.97 35.08
CA ARG A 81 57.28 22.93 36.52
C ARG A 81 55.84 22.49 36.71
N GLU A 82 55.67 21.26 37.20
CA GLU A 82 54.38 20.65 37.53
C GLU A 82 53.65 21.36 38.68
N ASP A 83 54.32 22.27 39.42
CA ASP A 83 53.81 22.80 40.70
C ASP A 83 53.06 24.14 40.65
N LEU A 84 53.01 24.87 39.52
CA LEU A 84 52.38 26.22 39.52
C LEU A 84 50.88 26.22 39.17
N PHE A 85 50.29 25.06 38.89
CA PHE A 85 48.85 24.93 38.66
C PHE A 85 48.29 23.72 39.42
N HIS A 86 48.19 23.84 40.74
CA HIS A 86 47.31 22.99 41.53
C HIS A 86 45.87 23.07 40.97
N ASP A 87 45.35 21.92 40.54
CA ASP A 87 43.94 21.52 40.58
C ASP A 87 42.88 22.62 40.56
N ARG A 88 42.84 23.42 39.49
CA ARG A 88 41.54 23.90 39.01
C ARG A 88 41.12 23.02 37.86
N ASP A 89 40.15 22.16 38.17
CA ASP A 89 39.24 21.45 37.27
C ASP A 89 38.41 22.41 36.38
N ASP A 90 38.95 23.57 36.00
CA ASP A 90 38.26 24.58 35.19
C ASP A 90 38.36 24.21 33.70
N ARG A 91 38.13 22.93 33.34
CA ARG A 91 37.85 22.50 31.96
C ARG A 91 36.47 22.96 31.55
N ILE A 92 36.24 24.28 31.58
CA ILE A 92 34.92 24.84 31.35
C ILE A 92 34.49 24.58 29.91
N ALA A 93 35.35 24.77 28.90
CA ALA A 93 34.96 24.53 27.51
C ALA A 93 34.85 23.03 27.20
N GLY A 94 35.73 22.21 27.77
CA GLY A 94 35.66 20.74 27.68
C GLY A 94 34.38 20.17 28.28
N ALA A 95 34.04 20.55 29.51
CA ALA A 95 32.81 20.12 30.19
C ALA A 95 31.55 20.62 29.47
N LEU A 96 31.56 21.85 28.94
CA LEU A 96 30.47 22.37 28.11
C LEU A 96 30.30 21.59 26.80
N TYR A 97 31.39 21.19 26.15
CA TYR A 97 31.35 20.39 24.93
C TYR A 97 30.84 18.96 25.20
N GLU A 98 31.32 18.31 26.25
CA GLU A 98 30.84 16.99 26.67
C GLU A 98 29.36 17.04 27.10
N GLY A 99 28.96 18.08 27.84
CA GLY A 99 27.57 18.34 28.20
C GLY A 99 26.68 18.58 26.98
N TYR A 100 27.17 19.33 25.98
CA TYR A 100 26.48 19.54 24.72
C TYR A 100 26.29 18.23 23.95
N LEU A 101 27.33 17.38 23.85
CA LEU A 101 27.22 16.08 23.19
C LEU A 101 26.31 15.11 23.95
N LYS A 102 26.36 15.11 25.29
CA LYS A 102 25.59 14.16 26.12
C LYS A 102 24.12 14.54 26.23
N TYR A 103 23.81 15.83 26.39
CA TYR A 103 22.45 16.31 26.63
C TYR A 103 21.97 17.28 25.55
N GLY A 104 22.81 18.22 25.12
CA GLY A 104 22.45 19.25 24.14
C GLY A 104 21.92 18.69 22.82
N VAL A 105 22.65 17.74 22.21
CA VAL A 105 22.25 17.11 20.93
C VAL A 105 20.95 16.31 21.08
N ARG A 106 20.74 15.66 22.23
CA ARG A 106 19.52 14.87 22.52
C ARG A 106 18.30 15.77 22.70
N ILE A 107 18.42 16.80 23.53
CA ILE A 107 17.35 17.78 23.77
C ILE A 107 17.00 18.48 22.46
N PHE A 108 18.01 18.87 21.67
CA PHE A 108 17.80 19.47 20.35
C PHE A 108 17.02 18.54 19.41
N CYS A 109 17.37 17.26 19.34
CA CYS A 109 16.68 16.30 18.49
C CYS A 109 15.22 16.07 18.91
N VAL A 110 14.96 15.92 20.21
CA VAL A 110 13.59 15.83 20.75
C VAL A 110 12.80 17.11 20.46
N PHE A 111 13.42 18.28 20.65
CA PHE A 111 12.78 19.58 20.37
C PHE A 111 12.37 19.71 18.90
N VAL A 112 13.26 19.38 17.96
CA VAL A 112 12.94 19.40 16.52
C VAL A 112 11.87 18.36 16.18
N GLY A 113 11.94 17.16 16.77
CA GLY A 113 10.92 16.11 16.60
C GLY A 113 9.54 16.54 17.10
N LEU A 114 9.45 17.20 18.25
CA LEU A 114 8.21 17.74 18.79
C LEU A 114 7.65 18.88 17.93
N LEU A 115 8.50 19.80 17.46
CA LEU A 115 8.08 20.88 16.56
C LEU A 115 7.50 20.29 15.27
N LEU A 116 8.14 19.28 14.70
CA LEU A 116 7.63 18.60 13.51
C LEU A 116 6.31 17.86 13.79
N GLY A 117 6.22 17.17 14.94
CA GLY A 117 5.01 16.49 15.38
C GLY A 117 3.83 17.44 15.53
N ILE A 118 4.06 18.65 16.07
CA ILE A 118 3.07 19.70 16.18
C ILE A 118 2.59 20.13 14.77
N VAL A 119 3.52 20.40 13.84
CA VAL A 119 3.18 20.75 12.45
C VAL A 119 2.33 19.65 11.79
N VAL A 120 2.73 18.38 11.94
CA VAL A 120 2.01 17.21 11.42
C VAL A 120 0.59 17.10 12.03
N ILE A 121 0.43 17.31 13.33
CA ILE A 121 -0.87 17.25 14.02
C ILE A 121 -1.80 18.38 13.56
N PHE A 122 -1.28 19.62 13.49
CA PHE A 122 -2.06 20.76 12.98
C PHE A 122 -2.55 20.50 11.56
N TRP A 123 -1.68 19.94 10.73
CA TRP A 123 -2.02 19.58 9.36
C TRP A 123 -3.00 18.41 9.23
N LEU A 124 -2.85 17.36 10.03
CA LEU A 124 -3.82 16.26 10.09
C LEU A 124 -5.22 16.77 10.45
N ARG A 125 -5.30 17.79 11.31
CA ARG A 125 -6.56 18.45 11.68
C ARG A 125 -7.12 19.32 10.55
N ASP A 126 -6.25 19.89 9.72
CA ASP A 126 -6.59 20.83 8.64
C ASP A 126 -6.72 20.16 7.26
N LEU A 127 -6.63 18.82 7.17
CA LEU A 127 -6.93 18.02 5.97
C LEU A 127 -8.41 18.13 5.49
N GLY A 128 -9.21 18.99 6.12
CA GLY A 128 -10.55 19.44 5.73
C GLY A 128 -10.57 20.43 4.53
N PRO A 129 -11.66 21.20 4.31
CA PRO A 129 -12.13 21.73 3.00
C PRO A 129 -11.19 22.64 2.18
N HIS A 130 -9.97 22.94 2.66
CA HIS A 130 -9.02 23.84 2.02
C HIS A 130 -8.04 23.15 1.04
N SER A 131 -8.19 21.84 0.80
CA SER A 131 -7.38 21.09 -0.19
C SER A 131 -7.60 21.50 -1.65
N ASN A 132 -8.51 22.43 -1.92
CA ASN A 132 -8.86 22.91 -3.26
C ASN A 132 -8.50 24.39 -3.44
N ALA A 133 -7.48 24.90 -2.72
CA ALA A 133 -7.04 26.28 -2.91
C ALA A 133 -6.58 26.46 -4.36
N ALA A 134 -7.43 27.12 -5.15
CA ALA A 134 -7.19 27.44 -6.55
C ALA A 134 -5.92 28.30 -6.64
N THR A 135 -4.84 27.65 -7.06
CA THR A 135 -3.55 28.30 -7.29
C THR A 135 -3.68 29.21 -8.51
N GLN A 136 -3.38 30.51 -8.34
CA GLN A 136 -3.63 31.54 -9.37
C GLN A 136 -2.79 31.34 -10.65
N SER A 137 -1.74 30.51 -10.63
CA SER A 137 -1.06 30.00 -11.83
C SER A 137 -0.14 28.78 -11.53
N PRO A 138 -0.41 27.57 -12.06
CA PRO A 138 0.36 26.36 -11.73
C PRO A 138 1.75 26.29 -12.39
N VAL A 139 1.91 26.85 -13.60
CA VAL A 139 3.16 26.79 -14.38
C VAL A 139 4.36 27.50 -13.73
N PRO A 140 4.26 28.77 -13.29
CA PRO A 140 5.41 29.46 -12.67
C PRO A 140 5.83 28.82 -11.35
N ILE A 141 4.88 28.27 -10.59
CA ILE A 141 5.16 27.58 -9.32
C ILE A 141 5.87 26.25 -9.58
N ALA A 142 5.45 25.49 -10.60
CA ALA A 142 6.15 24.27 -11.00
C ALA A 142 7.59 24.55 -11.44
N GLY A 143 7.79 25.61 -12.24
CA GLY A 143 9.12 26.04 -12.68
C GLY A 143 10.02 26.48 -11.52
N PHE A 144 9.48 27.28 -10.60
CA PHE A 144 10.21 27.72 -9.40
C PHE A 144 10.56 26.55 -8.47
N ALA A 145 9.60 25.66 -8.19
CA ALA A 145 9.83 24.48 -7.38
C ALA A 145 10.90 23.56 -8.02
N GLY A 146 10.85 23.36 -9.34
CA GLY A 146 11.89 22.63 -10.07
C GLY A 146 13.27 23.27 -9.92
N PHE A 147 13.37 24.58 -10.06
CA PHE A 147 14.64 25.32 -9.88
C PHE A 147 15.19 25.18 -8.44
N VAL A 148 14.34 25.36 -7.43
CA VAL A 148 14.72 25.19 -6.02
C VAL A 148 15.16 23.75 -5.75
N ALA A 149 14.48 22.75 -6.33
CA ALA A 149 14.87 21.34 -6.18
C ALA A 149 16.29 21.08 -6.70
N VAL A 150 16.65 21.63 -7.86
CA VAL A 150 18.01 21.53 -8.42
C VAL A 150 19.03 22.18 -7.50
N LEU A 151 18.74 23.37 -6.96
CA LEU A 151 19.62 24.04 -5.99
C LEU A 151 19.81 23.20 -4.72
N CYS A 152 18.75 22.58 -4.21
CA CYS A 152 18.82 21.70 -3.04
C CYS A 152 19.65 20.44 -3.31
N ILE A 153 19.61 19.87 -4.52
CA ILE A 153 20.45 18.73 -4.92
C ILE A 153 21.92 19.16 -5.00
N LEU A 154 22.22 20.29 -5.64
CA LEU A 154 23.58 20.82 -5.74
C LEU A 154 24.13 21.18 -4.35
N GLY A 155 23.36 21.87 -3.52
CA GLY A 155 23.72 22.16 -2.13
C GLY A 155 23.91 20.90 -1.28
N GLY A 156 22.98 19.95 -1.36
CA GLY A 156 23.03 18.68 -0.65
C GLY A 156 24.24 17.84 -1.04
N SER A 157 24.55 17.73 -2.34
CA SER A 157 25.71 17.00 -2.84
C SER A 157 27.03 17.65 -2.42
N PHE A 158 27.13 18.98 -2.46
CA PHE A 158 28.28 19.72 -1.94
C PHE A 158 28.49 19.45 -0.44
N MET A 159 27.44 19.59 0.37
CA MET A 159 27.50 19.36 1.82
C MET A 159 27.85 17.90 2.16
N ASN A 160 27.33 16.94 1.39
CA ASN A 160 27.69 15.52 1.54
C ASN A 160 29.17 15.28 1.19
N GLY A 161 29.69 15.91 0.15
CA GLY A 161 31.10 15.87 -0.23
C GLY A 161 32.01 16.42 0.87
N VAL A 162 31.69 17.59 1.42
CA VAL A 162 32.45 18.23 2.51
C VAL A 162 32.39 17.40 3.80
N SER A 163 31.29 16.68 4.05
CA SER A 163 31.16 15.84 5.25
C SER A 163 32.15 14.68 5.34
N ARG A 164 32.85 14.35 4.24
CA ARG A 164 33.92 13.34 4.20
C ARG A 164 35.24 13.83 4.79
N GLU A 165 35.43 15.14 4.91
CA GLU A 165 36.62 15.70 5.55
C GLU A 165 36.56 15.58 7.08
N ALA A 166 37.72 15.35 7.71
CA ALA A 166 37.82 15.24 9.16
C ALA A 166 37.37 16.55 9.86
N GLY A 167 36.41 16.44 10.80
CA GLY A 167 35.82 17.58 11.51
C GLY A 167 34.54 18.16 10.88
N CYS A 168 34.19 17.79 9.65
CA CYS A 168 33.00 18.31 8.95
C CYS A 168 31.78 17.37 8.99
N ARG A 169 31.82 16.32 9.83
CA ARG A 169 30.78 15.27 9.85
C ARG A 169 29.38 15.80 10.22
N TRP A 170 29.29 16.94 10.89
CA TRP A 170 28.03 17.61 11.24
C TRP A 170 27.23 18.12 10.02
N MET A 171 27.84 18.22 8.83
CA MET A 171 27.14 18.64 7.60
C MET A 171 26.29 17.52 6.99
N ARG A 172 26.47 16.27 7.42
CA ARG A 172 25.80 15.09 6.84
C ARG A 172 24.28 15.08 7.05
N PRO A 173 23.74 15.38 8.25
CA PRO A 173 22.29 15.51 8.43
C PRO A 173 21.70 16.69 7.63
N ILE A 174 22.45 17.78 7.45
CA ILE A 174 22.03 18.95 6.66
C ILE A 174 21.93 18.58 5.17
N ALA A 175 22.89 17.81 4.66
CA ALA A 175 22.85 17.26 3.32
C ALA A 175 21.62 16.35 3.11
N GLN A 176 21.36 15.44 4.06
CA GLN A 176 20.19 14.55 4.04
C GLN A 176 18.88 15.34 3.94
N MET A 177 18.69 16.34 4.81
CA MET A 177 17.49 17.18 4.81
C MET A 177 17.36 18.05 3.54
N SER A 178 18.48 18.44 2.93
CA SER A 178 18.48 19.15 1.64
C SER A 178 18.00 18.26 0.49
N PHE A 179 18.37 16.98 0.47
CA PHE A 179 17.81 16.03 -0.50
C PHE A 179 16.31 15.79 -0.28
N LEU A 180 15.85 15.77 0.97
CA LEU A 180 14.41 15.69 1.28
C LEU A 180 13.67 16.96 0.80
N ALA A 181 14.24 18.14 1.01
CA ALA A 181 13.68 19.39 0.49
C ALA A 181 13.60 19.37 -1.04
N ALA A 182 14.61 18.83 -1.73
CA ALA A 182 14.57 18.64 -3.18
C ALA A 182 13.44 17.70 -3.61
N PHE A 183 13.25 16.59 -2.89
CA PHE A 183 12.17 15.64 -3.16
C PHE A 183 10.78 16.28 -3.04
N PHE A 184 10.52 17.04 -1.97
CA PHE A 184 9.23 17.74 -1.83
C PHE A 184 9.02 18.83 -2.88
N ASN A 185 10.06 19.55 -3.31
CA ASN A 185 9.94 20.52 -4.38
C ASN A 185 9.69 19.85 -5.75
N PHE A 186 10.29 18.69 -6.03
CA PHE A 186 9.94 17.89 -7.21
C PHE A 186 8.50 17.38 -7.14
N LEU A 187 8.07 16.90 -5.98
CA LEU A 187 6.70 16.43 -5.76
C LEU A 187 5.69 17.57 -5.95
N LEU A 188 6.02 18.79 -5.50
CA LEU A 188 5.22 19.99 -5.74
C LEU A 188 5.15 20.32 -7.23
N ALA A 189 6.29 20.33 -7.94
CA ALA A 189 6.32 20.60 -9.38
C ALA A 189 5.48 19.57 -10.16
N ALA A 190 5.59 18.29 -9.82
CA ALA A 190 4.80 17.23 -10.43
C ALA A 190 3.30 17.38 -10.12
N ALA A 191 2.93 17.73 -8.88
CA ALA A 191 1.55 17.96 -8.49
C ALA A 191 0.93 19.14 -9.26
N MET A 192 1.66 20.26 -9.40
CA MET A 192 1.20 21.42 -10.16
C MET A 192 1.03 21.12 -11.67
N LEU A 193 1.95 20.35 -12.26
CA LEU A 193 1.81 19.89 -13.65
C LEU A 193 0.65 18.91 -13.84
N ALA A 194 0.35 18.07 -12.84
CA ALA A 194 -0.78 17.15 -12.86
C ALA A 194 -2.13 17.89 -12.74
N GLU A 195 -2.17 19.01 -11.99
CA GLU A 195 -3.34 19.90 -11.93
C GLU A 195 -3.66 20.55 -13.28
N MET A 196 -2.65 20.82 -14.12
CA MET A 196 -2.89 21.31 -15.50
C MET A 196 -3.65 20.30 -16.38
N GLN A 197 -3.63 19.02 -16.03
CA GLN A 197 -4.31 17.94 -16.76
C GLN A 197 -5.69 17.62 -16.16
N GLU A 198 -6.25 18.51 -15.33
CA GLU A 198 -7.52 18.35 -14.60
C GLU A 198 -7.59 17.12 -13.67
N LYS A 199 -6.44 16.52 -13.32
CA LYS A 199 -6.37 15.36 -12.44
C LYS A 199 -6.39 15.77 -10.96
N LEU A 200 -7.55 16.24 -10.50
CA LEU A 200 -7.79 16.84 -9.17
C LEU A 200 -7.42 15.96 -7.95
N GLY A 201 -7.16 14.66 -8.13
CA GLY A 201 -6.75 13.74 -7.07
C GLY A 201 -5.26 13.70 -6.75
N TRP A 202 -4.39 14.12 -7.68
CA TRP A 202 -2.93 13.93 -7.52
C TRP A 202 -2.31 14.89 -6.51
N SER A 203 -2.80 16.12 -6.40
CA SER A 203 -2.33 17.07 -5.38
C SER A 203 -2.66 16.62 -3.96
N LYS A 204 -3.86 16.06 -3.75
CA LYS A 204 -4.25 15.46 -2.47
C LYS A 204 -3.38 14.27 -2.11
N ALA A 205 -3.16 13.35 -3.06
CA ALA A 205 -2.29 12.20 -2.87
C ALA A 205 -0.84 12.62 -2.54
N ALA A 206 -0.31 13.63 -3.25
CA ALA A 206 1.01 14.19 -2.99
C ALA A 206 1.10 14.83 -1.59
N GLY A 207 0.06 15.54 -1.15
CA GLY A 207 -0.02 16.11 0.19
C GLY A 207 -0.03 15.05 1.29
N ILE A 208 -0.82 13.99 1.13
CA ILE A 208 -0.87 12.85 2.07
C ILE A 208 0.49 12.14 2.13
N LEU A 209 1.13 11.93 0.98
CA LEU A 209 2.46 11.33 0.91
C LEU A 209 3.51 12.18 1.63
N ALA A 210 3.52 13.49 1.39
CA ALA A 210 4.43 14.42 2.05
C ALA A 210 4.23 14.43 3.58
N LEU A 211 2.97 14.40 4.03
CA LEU A 211 2.61 14.32 5.44
C LEU A 211 3.06 13.00 6.07
N ALA A 212 2.88 11.87 5.40
CA ALA A 212 3.32 10.56 5.88
C ALA A 212 4.85 10.51 6.05
N ILE A 213 5.60 11.07 5.10
CA ILE A 213 7.07 11.15 5.18
C ILE A 213 7.50 12.06 6.34
N LEU A 214 6.87 13.23 6.51
CA LEU A 214 7.15 14.11 7.65
C LEU A 214 6.83 13.43 8.98
N ALA A 215 5.68 12.76 9.11
CA ALA A 215 5.30 12.03 10.32
C ALA A 215 6.33 10.94 10.67
N LEU A 216 6.80 10.19 9.68
CA LEU A 216 7.83 9.18 9.86
C LEU A 216 9.14 9.80 10.39
N ILE A 217 9.56 10.93 9.82
CA ILE A 217 10.75 11.66 10.27
C ILE A 217 10.55 12.22 11.69
N ALA A 218 9.37 12.74 12.03
CA ALA A 218 9.06 13.22 13.38
C ALA A 218 9.27 12.11 14.42
N ILE A 219 8.67 10.94 14.15
CA ILE A 219 8.76 9.76 15.01
C ILE A 219 10.22 9.33 15.14
N GLU A 220 10.95 9.30 14.03
CA GLU A 220 12.36 8.94 14.05
C GLU A 220 13.20 9.89 14.91
N LEU A 221 13.01 11.21 14.80
CA LEU A 221 13.74 12.18 15.64
C LEU A 221 13.40 12.04 17.12
N LEU A 222 12.19 11.57 17.46
CA LEU A 222 11.80 11.30 18.85
C LEU A 222 12.40 9.98 19.37
N VAL A 223 12.48 8.95 18.52
CA VAL A 223 12.99 7.62 18.88
C VAL A 223 14.52 7.57 18.86
N SER A 224 15.19 8.36 18.01
CA SER A 224 16.65 8.33 17.85
C SER A 224 17.42 8.60 19.16
N PRO A 225 17.06 9.61 19.98
CA PRO A 225 17.69 9.83 21.29
C PRO A 225 17.44 8.68 22.27
N LEU A 226 16.28 8.02 22.19
CA LEU A 226 15.95 6.85 23.01
C LEU A 226 16.85 5.66 22.64
N LEU A 227 17.04 5.40 21.34
CA LEU A 227 17.94 4.33 20.87
C LEU A 227 19.40 4.62 21.18
N ASP A 228 19.81 5.88 21.16
CA ASP A 228 21.16 6.29 21.53
C ASP A 228 21.45 6.18 23.02
N PHE A 229 20.42 6.10 23.87
CA PHE A 229 20.59 5.75 25.28
C PHE A 229 21.10 4.31 25.45
N TYR A 230 20.63 3.39 24.59
CA TYR A 230 21.05 1.99 24.59
C TYR A 230 22.31 1.73 23.75
N ARG A 231 22.83 2.73 23.03
CA ARG A 231 24.03 2.56 22.20
C ARG A 231 25.29 2.55 23.07
N PRO A 232 26.05 1.44 23.10
CA PRO A 232 27.32 1.40 23.82
C PRO A 232 28.33 2.33 23.14
N ARG A 233 28.98 3.20 23.92
CA ARG A 233 29.99 4.14 23.41
C ARG A 233 31.36 3.46 23.41
N ILE A 234 31.85 3.10 22.23
CA ILE A 234 33.18 2.50 22.08
C ILE A 234 34.23 3.63 22.06
N PRO A 235 35.26 3.59 22.92
CA PRO A 235 36.33 4.59 22.90
C PRO A 235 37.09 4.51 21.56
N GLY A 236 37.20 5.65 20.87
CA GLY A 236 37.90 5.76 19.57
C GLY A 236 36.99 5.85 18.35
N GLU A 237 35.67 5.67 18.49
CA GLU A 237 34.73 5.93 17.39
C GLU A 237 34.55 7.44 17.17
N ALA A 238 34.62 7.91 15.92
CA ALA A 238 34.42 9.32 15.59
C ALA A 238 33.00 9.76 15.98
N VAL A 239 32.90 10.65 16.98
CA VAL A 239 31.63 11.16 17.51
C VAL A 239 30.78 11.73 16.37
N THR A 240 29.59 11.17 16.15
CA THR A 240 28.57 11.74 15.27
C THR A 240 27.93 12.93 15.98
N PRO A 241 28.17 14.17 15.54
CA PRO A 241 27.81 15.35 16.31
C PRO A 241 26.32 15.69 16.26
N LEU A 242 25.58 15.15 15.29
CA LEU A 242 24.13 15.28 15.14
C LEU A 242 23.53 13.94 14.71
N TYR A 243 22.28 13.69 15.09
CA TYR A 243 21.55 12.48 14.69
C TYR A 243 21.28 12.49 13.18
N GLU A 244 21.75 11.44 12.51
CA GLU A 244 21.44 11.15 11.11
C GLU A 244 20.10 10.41 11.05
N SER A 245 19.22 10.81 10.13
CA SER A 245 17.99 10.04 9.88
C SER A 245 18.36 8.80 9.06
N ARG A 246 18.12 7.61 9.62
CA ARG A 246 18.44 6.30 9.03
C ARG A 246 17.69 6.01 7.73
N PRO A 247 16.36 6.23 7.58
CA PRO A 247 15.65 6.01 6.33
C PRO A 247 16.08 7.03 5.26
N LEU A 248 16.44 8.26 5.66
CA LEU A 248 16.96 9.24 4.72
C LEU A 248 18.41 8.93 4.31
N SER A 249 19.21 8.41 5.24
CA SER A 249 20.55 7.88 4.98
C SER A 249 20.53 6.69 4.02
N PHE A 250 19.51 5.85 4.09
CA PHE A 250 19.28 4.73 3.17
C PHE A 250 19.10 5.20 1.72
N VAL A 251 18.31 6.27 1.51
CA VAL A 251 18.02 6.80 0.16
C VAL A 251 19.17 7.64 -0.39
N THR A 252 19.86 8.39 0.48
CA THR A 252 20.84 9.41 0.07
C THR A 252 22.28 8.91 -0.02
N GLN A 253 22.59 7.75 0.58
CA GLN A 253 23.93 7.14 0.50
C GLN A 253 23.90 5.94 -0.43
N PRO A 254 24.43 6.07 -1.66
CA PRO A 254 24.59 4.94 -2.56
C PRO A 254 25.70 4.02 -2.02
N GLY A 255 25.35 3.10 -1.12
CA GLY A 255 26.29 2.14 -0.54
C GLY A 255 25.84 1.44 0.74
N SER A 256 25.02 2.09 1.58
CA SER A 256 24.85 1.62 2.98
C SER A 256 24.10 0.29 3.11
N ILE A 257 23.12 0.02 2.24
CA ILE A 257 22.37 -1.25 2.23
C ILE A 257 23.23 -2.38 1.72
N ALA A 258 23.93 -2.12 0.61
CA ALA A 258 24.77 -3.10 -0.03
C ALA A 258 25.94 -3.46 0.89
N GLU A 259 26.53 -2.50 1.60
CA GLU A 259 27.58 -2.74 2.59
C GLU A 259 27.05 -3.44 3.84
N ASN A 260 25.87 -3.06 4.36
CA ASN A 260 25.30 -3.70 5.56
C ASN A 260 24.79 -5.13 5.30
N ILE A 261 24.15 -5.37 4.16
CA ILE A 261 23.73 -6.71 3.73
C ILE A 261 24.97 -7.56 3.45
N ALA A 262 25.99 -7.00 2.80
CA ALA A 262 27.22 -7.72 2.56
C ALA A 262 27.97 -8.03 3.86
N ALA A 263 28.03 -7.10 4.82
CA ALA A 263 28.61 -7.36 6.13
C ALA A 263 27.83 -8.42 6.93
N ALA A 264 26.50 -8.42 6.82
CA ALA A 264 25.64 -9.45 7.44
C ALA A 264 25.78 -10.83 6.77
N LEU A 265 25.92 -10.87 5.44
CA LEU A 265 26.22 -12.09 4.68
C LEU A 265 27.63 -12.60 4.98
N ASP A 266 28.63 -11.73 4.99
CA ASP A 266 30.01 -12.08 5.34
C ASP A 266 30.08 -12.62 6.78
N TYR A 267 29.27 -12.08 7.69
CA TYR A 267 29.13 -12.57 9.06
C TYR A 267 28.41 -13.91 9.15
N GLN A 268 27.28 -14.10 8.45
CA GLN A 268 26.51 -15.35 8.52
C GLN A 268 27.13 -16.50 7.74
N PHE A 269 27.79 -16.21 6.62
CA PHE A 269 28.32 -17.24 5.72
C PHE A 269 29.84 -17.38 5.82
N GLY A 270 30.55 -16.49 6.53
CA GLY A 270 32.00 -16.56 6.72
C GLY A 270 32.82 -16.41 5.43
N VAL A 271 32.17 -16.13 4.30
CA VAL A 271 32.76 -15.91 2.98
C VAL A 271 32.67 -14.41 2.71
N LYS A 272 33.79 -13.76 2.36
CA LYS A 272 33.81 -12.36 1.89
C LYS A 272 33.17 -12.26 0.50
N VAL A 273 31.85 -12.26 0.44
CA VAL A 273 31.10 -12.12 -0.81
C VAL A 273 31.12 -10.64 -1.26
N SER A 274 31.35 -9.71 -0.33
CA SER A 274 31.50 -8.26 -0.54
C SER A 274 32.60 -7.86 -1.53
N ASP A 275 33.72 -8.60 -1.59
CA ASP A 275 34.91 -8.23 -2.39
C ASP A 275 34.84 -8.68 -3.86
N THR A 276 33.77 -9.39 -4.26
CA THR A 276 33.68 -9.94 -5.63
C THR A 276 32.93 -9.00 -6.55
N TRP A 277 33.49 -8.69 -7.73
CA TRP A 277 32.87 -7.83 -8.77
C TRP A 277 31.43 -8.23 -9.13
N VAL A 278 31.11 -9.52 -8.99
CA VAL A 278 29.79 -10.12 -9.18
C VAL A 278 28.72 -9.47 -8.29
N TYR A 279 29.05 -9.15 -7.03
CA TYR A 279 28.10 -8.53 -6.10
C TYR A 279 27.66 -7.13 -6.56
N SER A 280 28.63 -6.29 -6.96
CA SER A 280 28.33 -4.95 -7.48
C SER A 280 27.42 -5.03 -8.71
N ILE A 281 27.63 -6.00 -9.60
CA ILE A 281 26.82 -6.15 -10.81
C ILE A 281 25.42 -6.68 -10.50
N VAL A 282 25.29 -7.70 -9.64
CA VAL A 282 24.00 -8.27 -9.27
C VAL A 282 23.16 -7.28 -8.46
N VAL A 283 23.75 -6.64 -7.44
CA VAL A 283 22.99 -5.71 -6.58
C VAL A 283 22.71 -4.38 -7.27
N ARG A 284 23.67 -3.79 -8.01
CA ARG A 284 23.42 -2.50 -8.69
C ARG A 284 22.68 -2.65 -10.01
N GLY A 285 22.74 -3.82 -10.65
CA GLY A 285 22.07 -4.10 -11.93
C GLY A 285 20.76 -4.84 -11.78
N CYS A 286 20.78 -6.05 -11.22
CA CYS A 286 19.61 -6.93 -11.20
C CYS A 286 18.54 -6.48 -10.20
N VAL A 287 18.91 -6.04 -8.99
CA VAL A 287 17.92 -5.64 -7.97
C VAL A 287 17.01 -4.49 -8.43
N PRO A 288 17.51 -3.35 -8.96
CA PRO A 288 16.62 -2.29 -9.42
C PRO A 288 15.79 -2.71 -10.64
N LEU A 289 16.32 -3.59 -11.49
CA LEU A 289 15.59 -4.11 -12.66
C LEU A 289 14.45 -5.05 -12.23
N VAL A 290 14.70 -5.93 -11.26
CA VAL A 290 13.66 -6.79 -10.66
C VAL A 290 12.63 -5.94 -9.92
N ALA A 291 13.05 -4.97 -9.11
CA ALA A 291 12.15 -4.06 -8.42
C ALA A 291 11.27 -3.26 -9.40
N LEU A 292 11.85 -2.77 -10.49
CA LEU A 292 11.12 -2.10 -11.57
C LEU A 292 10.14 -3.06 -12.26
N SER A 293 10.55 -4.30 -12.54
CA SER A 293 9.67 -5.30 -13.16
C SER A 293 8.47 -5.64 -12.27
N LEU A 294 8.68 -5.77 -10.95
CA LEU A 294 7.62 -6.00 -9.98
C LEU A 294 6.70 -4.78 -9.87
N ALA A 295 7.26 -3.57 -9.91
CA ALA A 295 6.46 -2.34 -9.93
C ALA A 295 5.60 -2.24 -11.19
N ILE A 296 6.14 -2.60 -12.36
CA ILE A 296 5.40 -2.65 -13.62
C ILE A 296 4.28 -3.69 -13.54
N LEU A 297 4.58 -4.90 -13.07
CA LEU A 297 3.57 -5.96 -12.86
C LEU A 297 2.46 -5.51 -11.91
N TYR A 298 2.83 -4.81 -10.84
CA TYR A 298 1.87 -4.27 -9.87
C TYR A 298 0.98 -3.18 -10.50
N VAL A 299 1.53 -2.30 -11.32
CA VAL A 299 0.78 -1.27 -12.07
C VAL A 299 -0.11 -1.88 -13.15
N LEU A 300 0.34 -2.94 -13.82
CA LEU A 300 -0.49 -3.68 -14.77
C LEU A 300 -1.76 -4.25 -14.10
N GLY A 301 -1.67 -4.63 -12.81
CA GLY A 301 -2.82 -5.04 -12.00
C GLY A 301 -3.88 -3.95 -11.76
N CYS A 302 -3.61 -2.70 -12.14
CA CYS A 302 -4.60 -1.61 -12.12
C CYS A 302 -5.56 -1.67 -13.32
N PHE A 303 -5.22 -2.37 -14.40
CA PHE A 303 -6.08 -2.45 -15.59
C PHE A 303 -6.96 -3.71 -15.50
N VAL A 304 -8.27 -3.52 -15.54
CA VAL A 304 -9.24 -4.62 -15.50
C VAL A 304 -10.24 -4.45 -16.64
N GLY A 305 -10.31 -5.44 -17.52
CA GLY A 305 -11.40 -5.56 -18.49
C GLY A 305 -12.60 -6.26 -17.86
N VAL A 306 -13.79 -5.69 -18.00
CA VAL A 306 -15.08 -6.33 -17.68
C VAL A 306 -15.70 -6.78 -19.01
N GLY A 307 -16.08 -8.06 -19.11
CA GLY A 307 -16.64 -8.63 -20.34
C GLY A 307 -17.99 -8.00 -20.73
N ALA A 308 -18.34 -8.07 -22.01
CA ALA A 308 -19.59 -7.50 -22.55
C ALA A 308 -20.88 -8.11 -21.96
N HIS A 309 -20.79 -9.30 -21.37
CA HIS A 309 -21.90 -10.00 -20.72
C HIS A 309 -21.85 -9.91 -19.18
N GLU A 310 -20.85 -9.19 -18.66
CA GLU A 310 -20.57 -9.07 -17.23
C GLU A 310 -20.77 -7.64 -16.75
N ILE A 311 -21.16 -7.51 -15.49
CA ILE A 311 -21.16 -6.25 -14.74
C ILE A 311 -20.07 -6.35 -13.68
N GLY A 312 -19.27 -5.29 -13.55
CA GLY A 312 -18.26 -5.16 -12.51
C GLY A 312 -18.86 -4.53 -11.25
N ILE A 313 -18.53 -5.04 -10.08
CA ILE A 313 -18.78 -4.40 -8.80
C ILE A 313 -17.44 -3.89 -8.29
N ARG A 314 -17.28 -2.57 -8.22
CA ARG A 314 -16.08 -1.91 -7.70
C ARG A 314 -16.20 -1.75 -6.20
N GLU A 315 -15.34 -2.45 -5.47
CA GLU A 315 -15.15 -2.33 -4.03
C GLU A 315 -13.99 -1.38 -3.77
N THR A 316 -14.26 -0.27 -3.08
CA THR A 316 -13.21 0.62 -2.57
C THR A 316 -13.09 0.43 -1.07
N TYR A 317 -11.95 -0.13 -0.63
CA TYR A 317 -11.61 -0.29 0.78
C TYR A 317 -11.02 1.02 1.30
N SER A 318 -11.80 1.76 2.08
CA SER A 318 -11.27 2.90 2.83
C SER A 318 -10.66 2.43 4.15
N LEU A 319 -9.62 3.13 4.62
CA LEU A 319 -8.95 2.84 5.90
C LEU A 319 -9.90 2.96 7.13
N GLY A 320 -11.13 3.45 6.93
CA GLY A 320 -12.18 3.61 7.93
C GLY A 320 -13.31 2.56 7.88
N GLY A 321 -13.11 1.44 7.18
CA GLY A 321 -14.02 0.29 7.22
C GLY A 321 -15.31 0.40 6.39
N THR A 322 -15.57 1.55 5.77
CA THR A 322 -16.68 1.68 4.82
C THR A 322 -16.21 1.29 3.42
N SER A 323 -16.73 0.16 2.92
CA SER A 323 -16.57 -0.28 1.55
C SER A 323 -17.60 0.40 0.66
N LYS A 324 -17.19 1.41 -0.11
CA LYS A 324 -18.07 1.96 -1.16
C LYS A 324 -18.17 0.93 -2.28
N ARG A 325 -19.39 0.57 -2.66
CA ARG A 325 -19.71 -0.33 -3.76
C ARG A 325 -20.31 0.49 -4.88
N GLU A 326 -19.80 0.31 -6.09
CA GLU A 326 -20.27 1.03 -7.28
C GLU A 326 -20.35 0.03 -8.43
N LEU A 327 -21.46 0.06 -9.17
CA LEU A 327 -21.60 -0.77 -10.37
C LEU A 327 -20.81 -0.14 -11.51
N VAL A 328 -20.13 -1.00 -12.24
CA VAL A 328 -19.24 -0.66 -13.33
C VAL A 328 -19.71 -1.43 -14.55
N GLU A 329 -20.04 -0.69 -15.60
CA GLU A 329 -20.48 -1.26 -16.86
C GLU A 329 -19.35 -2.03 -17.57
N SER A 330 -19.71 -2.81 -18.57
CA SER A 330 -18.77 -3.58 -19.38
C SER A 330 -17.77 -2.65 -20.09
N GLY A 331 -16.49 -3.01 -20.09
CA GLY A 331 -15.43 -2.16 -20.68
C GLY A 331 -14.08 -2.28 -19.96
N LEU A 332 -13.10 -1.53 -20.44
CA LEU A 332 -11.79 -1.42 -19.80
C LEU A 332 -11.84 -0.34 -18.72
N HIS A 333 -11.58 -0.74 -17.48
CA HIS A 333 -11.57 0.15 -16.34
C HIS A 333 -10.21 0.19 -15.67
N VAL A 334 -9.84 1.37 -15.19
CA VAL A 334 -8.65 1.58 -14.37
C VAL A 334 -9.09 1.61 -12.91
N LYS A 335 -8.51 0.73 -12.11
CA LYS A 335 -8.70 0.67 -10.66
C LYS A 335 -7.40 0.98 -9.94
N LEU A 336 -7.51 1.37 -8.67
CA LEU A 336 -6.36 1.42 -7.77
C LEU A 336 -5.80 0.00 -7.56
N PRO A 337 -4.49 -0.11 -7.30
CA PRO A 337 -3.89 -1.40 -7.05
C PRO A 337 -4.46 -2.02 -5.76
N TRP A 338 -4.44 -3.34 -5.70
CA TRP A 338 -4.79 -4.07 -4.49
C TRP A 338 -3.84 -3.64 -3.35
N PRO A 339 -4.30 -3.40 -2.11
CA PRO A 339 -5.59 -3.77 -1.51
C PRO A 339 -6.67 -2.68 -1.53
N PHE A 340 -6.45 -1.52 -2.14
CA PHE A 340 -7.37 -0.39 -2.03
C PHE A 340 -8.65 -0.56 -2.86
N GLN A 341 -8.55 -1.20 -4.02
CA GLN A 341 -9.69 -1.46 -4.89
C GLN A 341 -9.68 -2.86 -5.52
N VAL A 342 -10.86 -3.47 -5.53
CA VAL A 342 -11.13 -4.76 -6.17
C VAL A 342 -12.36 -4.61 -7.07
N ILE A 343 -12.33 -5.19 -8.27
CA ILE A 343 -13.50 -5.27 -9.15
C ILE A 343 -13.89 -6.74 -9.23
N ARG A 344 -15.05 -7.08 -8.67
CA ARG A 344 -15.65 -8.41 -8.80
C ARG A 344 -16.53 -8.44 -10.05
N ARG A 345 -16.45 -9.51 -10.85
CA ARG A 345 -17.23 -9.64 -12.09
C ARG A 345 -18.42 -10.55 -11.83
N VAL A 346 -19.60 -10.11 -12.27
CA VAL A 346 -20.84 -10.88 -12.16
C VAL A 346 -21.42 -11.07 -13.56
N PRO A 347 -21.74 -12.31 -13.98
CA PRO A 347 -22.31 -12.60 -15.30
C PRO A 347 -23.80 -12.23 -15.36
N ALA A 348 -24.09 -10.92 -15.37
CA ALA A 348 -25.46 -10.43 -15.27
C ALA A 348 -26.28 -10.55 -16.56
N HIS A 349 -25.62 -10.45 -17.73
CA HIS A 349 -26.30 -10.52 -19.02
C HIS A 349 -26.25 -11.91 -19.67
N GLN A 350 -25.63 -12.89 -19.01
CA GLN A 350 -25.52 -14.26 -19.49
C GLN A 350 -26.65 -15.13 -18.92
N VAL A 351 -27.32 -15.87 -19.80
CA VAL A 351 -28.25 -16.93 -19.37
C VAL A 351 -27.42 -18.11 -18.88
N GLN A 352 -27.68 -18.51 -17.65
CA GLN A 352 -27.05 -19.63 -16.99
C GLN A 352 -28.04 -20.79 -16.89
N THR A 353 -27.52 -22.02 -16.80
CA THR A 353 -28.34 -23.22 -16.69
C THR A 353 -28.00 -23.96 -15.41
N ILE A 354 -29.02 -24.37 -14.67
CA ILE A 354 -28.92 -25.33 -13.59
C ILE A 354 -29.67 -26.59 -14.03
N ASP A 355 -28.99 -27.72 -13.95
CA ASP A 355 -29.58 -29.03 -14.16
C ASP A 355 -30.23 -29.49 -12.84
N VAL A 356 -31.52 -29.82 -12.87
CA VAL A 356 -32.21 -30.41 -11.71
C VAL A 356 -32.71 -31.81 -12.06
N GLY A 357 -32.56 -32.74 -11.11
CA GLY A 357 -32.86 -34.16 -11.29
C GLY A 357 -31.65 -35.04 -11.60
N LEU A 358 -30.48 -34.43 -11.79
CA LEU A 358 -29.19 -35.11 -11.95
C LEU A 358 -28.22 -34.57 -10.90
N GLU A 359 -27.64 -35.44 -10.08
CA GLU A 359 -26.52 -35.10 -9.20
C GLU A 359 -25.21 -35.49 -9.89
N LYS A 360 -24.49 -34.47 -10.34
CA LYS A 360 -23.12 -34.65 -10.84
C LYS A 360 -22.26 -35.09 -9.67
N LYS A 361 -21.47 -36.17 -9.84
CA LYS A 361 -20.41 -36.50 -8.87
C LYS A 361 -19.58 -35.23 -8.67
N ALA A 362 -19.57 -34.69 -7.45
CA ALA A 362 -18.56 -33.72 -7.07
C ALA A 362 -17.21 -34.32 -7.46
N LYS A 363 -16.34 -33.56 -8.14
CA LYS A 363 -15.00 -34.01 -8.51
C LYS A 363 -14.26 -34.40 -7.24
N ALA A 364 -14.44 -35.64 -6.81
CA ALA A 364 -13.79 -36.22 -5.66
C ALA A 364 -12.37 -36.54 -6.11
N ASN A 365 -11.45 -35.69 -5.66
CA ASN A 365 -10.00 -35.91 -5.61
C ASN A 365 -9.37 -36.60 -6.82
N GLU A 366 -8.61 -35.81 -7.60
CA GLU A 366 -7.51 -36.30 -8.43
C GLU A 366 -6.66 -37.29 -7.60
N GLY A 367 -6.81 -38.60 -7.85
CA GLY A 367 -5.97 -39.61 -7.20
C GLY A 367 -6.60 -40.96 -6.86
N MET A 368 -7.92 -41.15 -6.98
CA MET A 368 -8.51 -42.49 -6.85
C MET A 368 -8.59 -43.16 -8.22
N PRO A 369 -8.30 -44.48 -8.35
CA PRO A 369 -8.47 -45.18 -9.62
C PRO A 369 -9.93 -45.02 -10.04
N GLU A 370 -10.16 -44.54 -11.25
CA GLU A 370 -11.48 -44.58 -11.87
C GLU A 370 -11.85 -46.06 -12.03
N ASP A 371 -12.60 -46.61 -11.07
CA ASP A 371 -13.40 -47.80 -11.33
C ASP A 371 -14.42 -47.37 -12.40
N GLU A 372 -14.08 -47.57 -13.68
CA GLU A 372 -14.93 -47.32 -14.84
C GLU A 372 -16.21 -48.16 -14.68
N ASP A 373 -17.28 -47.56 -14.17
CA ASP A 373 -18.60 -48.18 -14.18
C ASP A 373 -18.99 -48.43 -15.65
N PRO A 374 -19.10 -49.70 -16.10
CA PRO A 374 -19.34 -50.03 -17.51
C PRO A 374 -20.66 -49.46 -18.05
N TYR A 375 -21.57 -49.08 -17.15
CA TYR A 375 -22.90 -48.57 -17.47
C TYR A 375 -23.01 -47.04 -17.35
N LEU A 376 -21.93 -46.33 -17.00
CA LEU A 376 -21.89 -44.88 -16.98
C LEU A 376 -21.51 -44.34 -18.37
N ASP A 377 -22.27 -43.35 -18.85
CA ASP A 377 -21.98 -42.73 -20.14
C ASP A 377 -20.73 -41.82 -20.05
N THR A 378 -19.62 -42.24 -20.67
CA THR A 378 -18.37 -41.47 -20.75
C THR A 378 -18.42 -40.38 -21.82
N THR A 379 -19.44 -40.38 -22.68
CA THR A 379 -19.66 -39.31 -23.65
C THR A 379 -20.27 -38.11 -22.93
N GLN A 380 -19.51 -37.02 -22.80
CA GLN A 380 -19.87 -35.76 -22.12
C GLN A 380 -21.15 -35.08 -22.68
N GLY A 381 -22.32 -35.67 -22.47
CA GLY A 381 -23.64 -35.09 -22.75
C GLY A 381 -23.99 -34.87 -24.24
N ARG A 382 -23.18 -35.32 -25.20
CA ARG A 382 -23.42 -35.05 -26.63
C ARG A 382 -24.42 -36.01 -27.29
N VAL A 383 -24.58 -37.21 -26.72
CA VAL A 383 -25.55 -38.23 -27.15
C VAL A 383 -26.09 -38.89 -25.89
N ILE A 384 -27.40 -38.81 -25.66
CA ILE A 384 -28.05 -39.43 -24.50
C ILE A 384 -28.55 -40.81 -24.95
N THR A 385 -27.93 -41.88 -24.45
CA THR A 385 -28.26 -43.28 -24.83
C THR A 385 -29.12 -43.95 -23.75
N TRP A 386 -30.25 -44.58 -24.13
CA TRP A 386 -31.20 -45.18 -23.18
C TRP A 386 -30.66 -46.35 -22.34
N ASP A 387 -29.54 -46.95 -22.77
CA ASP A 387 -28.95 -48.16 -22.17
C ASP A 387 -27.89 -47.85 -21.10
N LYS A 388 -27.50 -46.58 -20.98
CA LYS A 388 -26.48 -46.11 -20.03
C LYS A 388 -27.07 -45.08 -19.09
N ARG A 389 -26.52 -45.03 -17.87
CA ARG A 389 -26.77 -43.95 -16.91
C ARG A 389 -26.03 -42.70 -17.37
N HIS A 390 -26.72 -41.56 -17.38
CA HIS A 390 -26.18 -40.32 -17.91
C HIS A 390 -25.40 -39.52 -16.87
N GLU A 391 -25.67 -39.74 -15.58
CA GLU A 391 -24.94 -39.14 -14.45
C GLU A 391 -24.81 -40.12 -13.27
N ALA A 392 -23.95 -39.78 -12.31
CA ALA A 392 -23.62 -40.66 -11.18
C ALA A 392 -24.81 -40.95 -10.24
N LEU A 393 -25.74 -40.01 -10.12
CA LEU A 393 -26.97 -40.13 -9.32
C LEU A 393 -28.12 -39.48 -10.10
N GLU A 394 -29.11 -40.28 -10.45
CA GLU A 394 -30.30 -39.85 -11.18
C GLU A 394 -31.50 -39.88 -10.22
N GLY A 395 -32.14 -38.72 -10.03
CA GLY A 395 -33.22 -38.57 -9.07
C GLY A 395 -34.56 -39.09 -9.62
N TYR A 396 -35.20 -39.98 -8.87
CA TYR A 396 -36.59 -40.38 -9.14
C TYR A 396 -37.57 -39.36 -8.56
N PHE A 397 -38.46 -38.85 -9.40
CA PHE A 397 -39.62 -38.07 -8.97
C PHE A 397 -40.84 -38.99 -8.93
N LEU A 398 -41.65 -38.86 -7.89
CA LEU A 398 -42.90 -39.60 -7.73
C LEU A 398 -44.05 -38.77 -8.30
N LEU A 399 -44.88 -39.39 -9.14
CA LEU A 399 -46.09 -38.82 -9.70
C LEU A 399 -47.33 -39.50 -9.13
N ALA A 400 -48.40 -38.73 -9.04
CA ALA A 400 -49.73 -39.27 -8.77
C ALA A 400 -50.18 -40.09 -9.98
N SER A 401 -50.73 -41.29 -9.75
CA SER A 401 -51.39 -42.04 -10.80
C SER A 401 -52.84 -41.59 -10.94
N ASP A 402 -53.31 -41.45 -12.19
CA ASP A 402 -54.72 -41.21 -12.52
C ASP A 402 -55.50 -42.53 -12.73
N GLU A 403 -54.83 -43.68 -12.64
CA GLU A 403 -55.48 -44.98 -12.80
C GLU A 403 -56.24 -45.35 -11.52
N GLU A 404 -57.57 -45.30 -11.57
CA GLU A 404 -58.44 -45.99 -10.62
C GLU A 404 -58.31 -47.50 -10.85
N GLU A 405 -57.68 -48.22 -9.92
CA GLU A 405 -57.87 -49.68 -9.88
C GLU A 405 -59.34 -49.96 -9.58
N VAL A 406 -60.08 -50.45 -10.58
CA VAL A 406 -61.39 -51.07 -10.40
C VAL A 406 -61.17 -52.46 -9.78
N GLY A 407 -60.90 -52.48 -8.48
CA GLY A 407 -60.76 -53.69 -7.69
C GLY A 407 -61.31 -53.44 -6.28
N GLU A 408 -62.29 -54.23 -5.85
CA GLU A 408 -63.12 -53.98 -4.66
C GLU A 408 -62.35 -54.04 -3.31
N ASP A 409 -61.03 -54.27 -3.31
CA ASP A 409 -60.23 -54.52 -2.10
C ASP A 409 -58.79 -53.92 -2.05
N SER A 410 -58.38 -53.03 -2.97
CA SER A 410 -57.03 -52.41 -2.91
C SER A 410 -57.06 -50.95 -2.43
N ARG A 411 -56.70 -50.71 -1.16
CA ARG A 411 -56.39 -49.36 -0.61
C ARG A 411 -55.03 -48.80 -1.04
N LEU A 412 -54.41 -49.37 -2.08
CA LEU A 412 -53.07 -48.98 -2.53
C LEU A 412 -53.20 -47.99 -3.69
N VAL A 413 -52.82 -46.73 -3.45
CA VAL A 413 -52.76 -45.71 -4.51
C VAL A 413 -51.52 -46.00 -5.35
N PRO A 414 -51.65 -46.32 -6.66
CA PRO A 414 -50.48 -46.56 -7.50
C PRO A 414 -49.63 -45.28 -7.61
N VAL A 415 -48.32 -45.42 -7.43
CA VAL A 415 -47.35 -44.32 -7.54
C VAL A 415 -46.42 -44.62 -8.71
N THR A 416 -46.30 -43.67 -9.63
CA THR A 416 -45.40 -43.78 -10.78
C THR A 416 -44.09 -43.09 -10.46
N ALA A 417 -42.96 -43.80 -10.59
CA ALA A 417 -41.63 -43.21 -10.48
C ALA A 417 -41.12 -42.81 -11.87
N LEU A 418 -40.77 -41.55 -12.05
CA LEU A 418 -40.23 -41.00 -13.28
C LEU A 418 -38.87 -40.36 -13.02
N GLN A 419 -37.90 -40.74 -13.83
CA GLN A 419 -36.62 -40.07 -13.87
C GLN A 419 -36.70 -38.91 -14.87
N VAL A 420 -36.44 -37.69 -14.38
CA VAL A 420 -36.60 -36.48 -15.18
C VAL A 420 -35.37 -35.60 -15.05
N HIS A 421 -34.80 -35.19 -16.18
CA HIS A 421 -33.83 -34.10 -16.27
C HIS A 421 -34.54 -32.84 -16.80
N ILE A 422 -34.56 -31.78 -15.98
CA ILE A 422 -35.09 -30.47 -16.39
C ILE A 422 -33.96 -29.43 -16.29
N PRO A 423 -33.46 -28.90 -17.43
CA PRO A 423 -32.57 -27.76 -17.42
C PRO A 423 -33.36 -26.49 -17.14
N ILE A 424 -32.99 -25.78 -16.08
CA ILE A 424 -33.60 -24.51 -15.68
C ILE A 424 -32.66 -23.39 -16.07
N HIS A 425 -33.15 -22.52 -16.96
CA HIS A 425 -32.41 -21.34 -17.40
C HIS A 425 -32.77 -20.14 -16.52
N PHE A 426 -31.75 -19.45 -16.03
CA PHE A 426 -31.91 -18.25 -15.21
C PHE A 426 -30.92 -17.17 -15.64
N ARG A 427 -31.19 -15.92 -15.25
CA ARG A 427 -30.32 -14.77 -15.48
C ARG A 427 -30.39 -13.89 -14.24
N VAL A 428 -29.28 -13.26 -13.87
CA VAL A 428 -29.26 -12.29 -12.77
C VAL A 428 -30.22 -11.12 -13.07
N GLY A 429 -30.85 -10.59 -12.03
CA GLY A 429 -31.72 -9.42 -12.12
C GLY A 429 -30.99 -8.19 -12.70
N LYS A 430 -31.75 -7.28 -13.32
CA LYS A 430 -31.20 -6.07 -13.95
C LYS A 430 -30.95 -4.93 -12.95
N THR A 431 -31.53 -5.02 -11.76
CA THR A 431 -31.46 -3.96 -10.75
C THR A 431 -30.14 -4.02 -10.01
N GLU A 432 -29.61 -2.86 -9.61
CA GLU A 432 -28.42 -2.79 -8.75
C GLU A 432 -28.54 -3.64 -7.48
N ALA A 433 -29.72 -3.62 -6.84
CA ALA A 433 -30.00 -4.43 -5.65
C ALA A 433 -29.92 -5.95 -5.93
N ASP A 434 -30.35 -6.40 -7.10
CA ASP A 434 -30.34 -7.82 -7.48
C ASP A 434 -28.92 -8.30 -7.75
N VAL A 435 -28.12 -7.50 -8.47
CA VAL A 435 -26.72 -7.81 -8.76
C VAL A 435 -25.91 -7.88 -7.45
N LEU A 436 -26.16 -6.97 -6.51
CA LEU A 436 -25.53 -7.00 -5.19
C LEU A 436 -26.00 -8.19 -4.35
N ALA A 437 -27.30 -8.52 -4.41
CA ALA A 437 -27.85 -9.68 -3.71
C ALA A 437 -27.22 -10.98 -4.20
N TYR A 438 -27.10 -11.15 -5.52
CA TYR A 438 -26.45 -12.31 -6.14
C TYR A 438 -24.97 -12.45 -5.75
N ALA A 439 -24.26 -11.33 -5.61
CA ALA A 439 -22.82 -11.33 -5.33
C ALA A 439 -22.45 -11.47 -3.83
N TYR A 440 -23.33 -11.09 -2.90
CA TYR A 440 -22.97 -10.96 -1.49
C TYR A 440 -23.85 -11.73 -0.50
N ASN A 441 -25.08 -12.11 -0.86
CA ASN A 441 -25.95 -12.79 0.10
C ASN A 441 -25.57 -14.26 0.32
N TYR A 442 -24.95 -14.88 -0.69
CA TYR A 442 -24.55 -16.28 -0.67
C TYR A 442 -23.15 -16.43 -1.28
N ASP A 443 -22.36 -17.38 -0.77
CA ASP A 443 -21.05 -17.73 -1.34
C ASP A 443 -21.20 -18.37 -2.73
N ASP A 444 -22.21 -19.24 -2.89
CA ASP A 444 -22.66 -19.75 -4.19
C ASP A 444 -24.20 -19.67 -4.28
N PRO A 445 -24.77 -18.77 -5.11
CA PRO A 445 -26.21 -18.63 -5.27
C PRO A 445 -26.86 -19.80 -6.01
N ARG A 446 -26.09 -20.67 -6.68
CA ARG A 446 -26.62 -21.79 -7.47
C ARG A 446 -27.14 -22.92 -6.60
N VAL A 447 -26.50 -23.17 -5.46
CA VAL A 447 -26.89 -24.23 -4.51
C VAL A 447 -28.29 -23.99 -3.93
N PRO A 448 -28.59 -22.83 -3.30
CA PRO A 448 -29.94 -22.56 -2.80
C PRO A 448 -30.97 -22.47 -3.93
N LEU A 449 -30.60 -21.95 -5.10
CA LEU A 449 -31.49 -21.91 -6.27
C LEU A 449 -31.86 -23.32 -6.74
N ALA A 450 -30.89 -24.24 -6.85
CA ALA A 450 -31.13 -25.64 -7.18
C ALA A 450 -32.05 -26.31 -6.16
N GLY A 451 -31.83 -26.08 -4.86
CA GLY A 451 -32.69 -26.62 -3.79
C GLY A 451 -34.14 -26.10 -3.85
N VAL A 452 -34.34 -24.82 -4.17
CA VAL A 452 -35.69 -24.25 -4.35
C VAL A 452 -36.37 -24.85 -5.59
N CYS A 453 -35.65 -24.93 -6.70
CA CYS A 453 -36.14 -25.56 -7.92
C CYS A 453 -36.53 -27.03 -7.69
N GLN A 454 -35.67 -27.80 -7.02
CA GLN A 454 -35.93 -29.20 -6.69
C GLN A 454 -37.16 -29.35 -5.79
N ARG A 455 -37.30 -28.49 -4.76
CA ARG A 455 -38.48 -28.49 -3.89
C ARG A 455 -39.78 -28.25 -4.66
N GLU A 456 -39.79 -27.25 -5.55
CA GLU A 456 -40.99 -26.94 -6.33
C GLU A 456 -41.28 -28.01 -7.39
N LEU A 457 -40.25 -28.63 -7.99
CA LEU A 457 -40.41 -29.79 -8.88
C LEU A 457 -41.04 -30.98 -8.16
N VAL A 458 -40.53 -31.36 -6.97
CA VAL A 458 -41.09 -32.45 -6.17
C VAL A 458 -42.55 -32.18 -5.82
N ARG A 459 -42.88 -30.96 -5.39
CA ARG A 459 -44.27 -30.56 -5.10
C ARG A 459 -45.15 -30.61 -6.34
N PHE A 460 -44.63 -30.18 -7.48
CA PHE A 460 -45.39 -30.17 -8.73
C PHE A 460 -45.67 -31.59 -9.21
N PHE A 461 -44.65 -32.45 -9.27
CA PHE A 461 -44.78 -33.85 -9.70
C PHE A 461 -45.65 -34.68 -8.77
N ALA A 462 -45.55 -34.48 -7.45
CA ALA A 462 -46.43 -35.15 -6.50
C ALA A 462 -47.92 -34.80 -6.68
N SER A 463 -48.23 -33.68 -7.33
CA SER A 463 -49.60 -33.21 -7.60
C SER A 463 -50.07 -33.41 -9.04
N SER A 464 -49.22 -33.94 -9.92
CA SER A 464 -49.48 -34.04 -11.35
C SER A 464 -49.41 -35.49 -11.79
N SER A 465 -50.21 -35.84 -12.80
CA SER A 465 -50.20 -37.18 -13.36
C SER A 465 -49.22 -37.34 -14.51
N PHE A 466 -48.93 -38.60 -14.85
CA PHE A 466 -47.99 -38.94 -15.92
C PHE A 466 -48.40 -38.34 -17.28
N ASN A 467 -49.69 -38.41 -17.63
CA ASN A 467 -50.22 -37.91 -18.91
C ASN A 467 -50.15 -36.38 -19.01
N ASP A 468 -50.27 -35.67 -17.89
CA ASP A 468 -50.16 -34.21 -17.83
C ASP A 468 -48.72 -33.70 -17.99
N VAL A 469 -47.75 -34.49 -17.53
CA VAL A 469 -46.32 -34.16 -17.58
C VAL A 469 -45.69 -34.54 -18.92
N VAL A 470 -45.91 -35.77 -19.38
CA VAL A 470 -45.24 -36.33 -20.56
C VAL A 470 -46.09 -36.20 -21.83
N GLY A 471 -47.43 -36.21 -21.69
CA GLY A 471 -48.38 -36.19 -22.80
C GLY A 471 -48.71 -34.79 -23.32
N ARG A 472 -50.00 -34.50 -23.49
CA ARG A 472 -50.49 -33.27 -24.17
C ARG A 472 -50.30 -31.99 -23.34
N GLY A 473 -50.14 -32.11 -22.02
CA GLY A 473 -50.05 -30.98 -21.08
C GLY A 473 -48.67 -30.32 -20.98
N ARG A 474 -47.62 -30.85 -21.62
CA ARG A 474 -46.22 -30.47 -21.35
C ARG A 474 -45.92 -28.97 -21.44
N THR A 475 -46.47 -28.27 -22.44
CA THR A 475 -46.25 -26.83 -22.61
C THR A 475 -46.93 -26.01 -21.51
N VAL A 476 -48.17 -26.36 -21.16
CA VAL A 476 -48.95 -25.73 -20.09
C VAL A 476 -48.29 -25.98 -18.73
N THR A 477 -47.84 -27.22 -18.51
CA THR A 477 -47.07 -27.65 -17.35
C THR A 477 -45.78 -26.84 -17.22
N ALA A 478 -45.02 -26.65 -18.30
CA ALA A 478 -43.82 -25.82 -18.29
C ALA A 478 -44.12 -24.37 -17.88
N THR A 479 -45.16 -23.73 -18.43
CA THR A 479 -45.52 -22.35 -18.04
C THR A 479 -45.94 -22.26 -16.57
N LYS A 480 -46.75 -23.21 -16.07
CA LYS A 480 -47.17 -23.27 -14.66
C LYS A 480 -45.99 -23.43 -13.72
N LEU A 481 -45.07 -24.33 -14.08
CA LEU A 481 -43.87 -24.62 -13.30
C LEU A 481 -42.92 -23.42 -13.28
N THR A 482 -42.67 -22.77 -14.42
CA THR A 482 -41.86 -21.53 -14.49
C THR A 482 -42.43 -20.45 -13.58
N ARG A 483 -43.76 -20.26 -13.60
CA ARG A 483 -44.41 -19.28 -12.71
C ARG A 483 -44.20 -19.62 -11.23
N ARG A 484 -44.47 -20.87 -10.82
CA ARG A 484 -44.27 -21.30 -9.42
C ARG A 484 -42.83 -21.16 -8.96
N ILE A 485 -41.86 -21.55 -9.80
CA ILE A 485 -40.44 -21.41 -9.49
C ILE A 485 -40.07 -19.93 -9.35
N SER A 486 -40.55 -19.06 -10.26
CA SER A 486 -40.27 -17.62 -10.17
C SER A 486 -40.85 -16.98 -8.89
N GLU A 487 -42.05 -17.37 -8.48
CA GLU A 487 -42.68 -16.92 -7.23
C GLU A 487 -41.92 -17.44 -6.00
N ALA A 488 -41.49 -18.70 -6.04
CA ALA A 488 -40.74 -19.32 -4.95
C ALA A 488 -39.34 -18.71 -4.78
N VAL A 489 -38.65 -18.39 -5.88
CA VAL A 489 -37.32 -17.73 -5.88
C VAL A 489 -37.45 -16.29 -5.36
N ALA A 490 -38.48 -15.56 -5.76
CA ALA A 490 -38.74 -14.21 -5.25
C ALA A 490 -39.07 -14.18 -3.74
N ALA A 491 -39.59 -15.28 -3.19
CA ALA A 491 -39.92 -15.40 -1.77
C ALA A 491 -38.70 -15.75 -0.87
N VAL A 492 -37.55 -16.12 -1.44
CA VAL A 492 -36.36 -16.50 -0.66
C VAL A 492 -35.77 -15.28 0.06
N LYS A 493 -35.45 -15.45 1.35
CA LYS A 493 -34.77 -14.44 2.17
C LYS A 493 -33.48 -15.03 2.76
N PRO A 494 -32.31 -14.37 2.59
CA PRO A 494 -32.07 -13.17 1.78
C PRO A 494 -32.25 -13.41 0.26
N PRO A 495 -32.57 -12.37 -0.54
CA PRO A 495 -32.89 -12.52 -1.95
C PRO A 495 -31.70 -13.09 -2.75
N LEU A 496 -31.99 -13.92 -3.75
CA LEU A 496 -30.96 -14.54 -4.61
C LEU A 496 -30.46 -13.61 -5.72
N GLY A 497 -31.24 -12.58 -6.09
CA GLY A 497 -30.85 -11.65 -7.15
C GLY A 497 -30.99 -12.22 -8.57
N VAL A 498 -31.86 -13.21 -8.76
CA VAL A 498 -32.10 -13.96 -10.00
C VAL A 498 -33.52 -13.78 -10.48
#